data_AF-A0A7X9FCZ2-F1
#
_entry.id   AF-A0A7X9FCZ2-F1
#
_cell.length_a   1.000
_cell.length_b   1.000
_cell.length_c   1.000
_cell.angle_alpha   90.00
_cell.angle_beta   90.00
_cell.angle_gamma   90.00
#
_symmetry.space_group_name_H-M   'P 1'
#
loop_
_entity.id
_entity.type
_entity.pdbx_description
1 polymer ?
#
loop_
_entity_poly.entity_id
_entity_poly.type
_entity_poly.pdbx_seq_one_letter_code
_entity_poly.pdbx_strand_id
1 'polypeptide(L)'
;MMNSTLAYVQGRRTWFVENLVVWGVDNDAEFLLAVSEGAGSDTRVGILSASLGGQRQAVSFSSLTDSRGNQLPDHIKKPSVVIIPRDRRGAFLKTILGETGFVVAKSEADGPSAAVDLLIVETGL
;
A
#
# COMPACT_ATOMS: atom_id res chain seq x y z
N MET A 1 26.29 3.31 -2.50
CA MET A 1 26.19 3.92 -1.16
C MET A 1 25.38 5.19 -1.28
N MET A 2 24.13 5.20 -0.81
CA MET A 2 23.26 6.38 -0.82
C MET A 2 23.69 7.30 0.34
N ASN A 3 23.97 8.57 0.05
CA ASN A 3 24.53 9.53 1.01
C ASN A 3 23.44 9.99 2.00
N SER A 4 23.38 9.34 3.16
CA SER A 4 22.35 9.52 4.22
C SER A 4 22.20 10.98 4.69
N THR A 5 23.26 11.78 4.53
CA THR A 5 23.28 13.21 4.86
C THR A 5 22.33 14.05 3.98
N LEU A 6 22.17 13.70 2.70
CA LEU A 6 21.29 14.44 1.78
C LEU A 6 19.80 14.13 2.05
N ALA A 7 19.47 12.87 2.37
CA ALA A 7 18.12 12.48 2.75
C ALA A 7 17.68 13.15 4.06
N TYR A 8 18.61 13.27 5.01
CA TYR A 8 18.41 14.01 6.26
C TYR A 8 18.14 15.50 6.01
N VAL A 9 18.93 16.16 5.13
CA VAL A 9 18.77 17.58 4.79
C VAL A 9 17.47 17.87 4.04
N GLN A 10 16.96 16.92 3.24
CA GLN A 10 15.70 17.08 2.50
C GLN A 10 14.44 16.70 3.31
N GLY A 11 14.58 16.30 4.58
CA GLY A 11 13.45 15.87 5.40
C GLY A 11 12.79 14.56 4.93
N ARG A 12 13.42 13.81 4.02
CA ARG A 12 12.84 12.61 3.41
C ARG A 12 13.15 11.40 4.28
N ARG A 13 12.15 10.91 5.01
CA ARG A 13 12.26 9.66 5.76
C ARG A 13 12.09 8.49 4.81
N THR A 14 12.97 7.50 4.90
CA THR A 14 12.97 6.32 4.04
C THR A 14 13.15 5.07 4.89
N TRP A 15 12.40 4.04 4.55
CA TRP A 15 12.45 2.72 5.17
C TRP A 15 12.58 1.66 4.11
N PHE A 16 13.42 0.66 4.40
CA PHE A 16 13.53 -0.54 3.59
C PHE A 16 12.98 -1.69 4.40
N VAL A 17 11.96 -2.37 3.90
CA VAL A 17 11.30 -3.50 4.57
C VAL A 17 11.59 -4.76 3.77
N GLU A 18 12.07 -5.79 4.45
CA GLU A 18 12.50 -7.02 3.80
C GLU A 18 11.46 -8.13 3.93
N ASN A 19 11.40 -8.99 2.91
CA ASN A 19 10.66 -10.25 2.94
C ASN A 19 9.15 -10.12 3.25
N LEU A 20 8.48 -9.10 2.72
CA LEU A 20 7.01 -9.08 2.77
C LEU A 20 6.46 -10.24 1.94
N VAL A 21 5.63 -11.08 2.56
CA VAL A 21 4.90 -12.16 1.87
C VAL A 21 3.56 -11.63 1.38
N VAL A 22 3.39 -11.61 0.05
CA VAL A 22 2.14 -11.23 -0.61
C VAL A 22 1.37 -12.47 -1.00
N TRP A 23 0.20 -12.66 -0.39
CA TRP A 23 -0.76 -13.73 -0.67
C TRP A 23 -2.07 -13.19 -1.25
N GLY A 24 -2.33 -11.87 -1.13
CA GLY A 24 -3.50 -11.25 -1.73
C GLY A 24 -3.52 -11.38 -3.26
N VAL A 25 -4.70 -11.49 -3.85
CA VAL A 25 -4.88 -11.74 -5.30
C VAL A 25 -5.69 -10.64 -5.97
N ASP A 26 -5.35 -10.37 -7.23
CA ASP A 26 -5.96 -9.30 -8.03
C ASP A 26 -7.23 -9.72 -8.80
N ASN A 27 -7.98 -10.67 -8.26
CA ASN A 27 -9.23 -11.14 -8.85
C ASN A 27 -10.46 -10.62 -8.08
N ASP A 28 -10.29 -9.59 -7.26
CA ASP A 28 -11.44 -8.80 -6.81
C ASP A 28 -11.86 -7.84 -7.94
N ALA A 29 -13.17 -7.80 -8.21
CA ALA A 29 -13.76 -6.72 -8.98
C ALA A 29 -14.14 -5.61 -7.99
N GLU A 30 -13.54 -4.43 -8.12
CA GLU A 30 -13.94 -3.26 -7.34
C GLU A 30 -15.03 -2.49 -8.08
N PHE A 31 -16.24 -2.48 -7.53
CA PHE A 31 -17.36 -1.71 -8.05
C PHE A 31 -17.43 -0.37 -7.34
N LEU A 32 -17.33 0.72 -8.10
CA LEU A 32 -17.65 2.05 -7.62
C LEU A 32 -19.15 2.29 -7.74
N LEU A 33 -19.79 2.58 -6.62
CA LEU A 33 -21.23 2.83 -6.52
C LEU A 33 -21.42 4.31 -6.15
N ALA A 34 -22.04 5.07 -7.05
CA ALA A 34 -22.50 6.42 -6.74
C ALA A 34 -23.92 6.33 -6.19
N VAL A 35 -24.11 6.77 -4.95
CA VAL A 35 -25.42 6.80 -4.29
C VAL A 35 -25.77 8.25 -3.99
N SER A 36 -26.98 8.66 -4.34
CA SER A 36 -27.52 9.96 -3.94
C SER A 36 -28.64 9.78 -2.93
N GLU A 37 -28.52 10.43 -1.78
CA GLU A 37 -29.62 10.52 -0.81
C GLU A 37 -30.18 11.94 -0.84
N GLY A 38 -31.50 12.03 -1.05
CA GLY A 38 -32.24 13.29 -1.02
C GLY A 38 -33.05 13.42 0.27
N ALA A 39 -32.89 14.53 0.99
CA ALA A 39 -33.74 14.90 2.11
C ALA A 39 -34.29 16.32 1.88
N GLY A 40 -35.48 16.41 1.26
CA GLY A 40 -36.05 17.70 0.87
C GLY A 40 -35.30 18.34 -0.29
N SER A 41 -34.78 19.57 -0.11
CA SER A 41 -34.00 20.29 -1.13
C SER A 41 -32.52 19.91 -1.17
N ASP A 42 -32.02 19.16 -0.19
CA ASP A 42 -30.61 18.79 -0.11
C ASP A 42 -30.37 17.43 -0.75
N THR A 43 -29.35 17.34 -1.60
CA THR A 43 -28.86 16.09 -2.19
C THR A 43 -27.43 15.84 -1.74
N ARG A 44 -27.20 14.68 -1.12
CA ARG A 44 -25.86 14.20 -0.78
C ARG A 44 -25.47 13.12 -1.79
N VAL A 45 -24.24 13.20 -2.30
CA VAL A 45 -23.67 12.17 -3.17
C VAL A 45 -22.56 11.45 -2.38
N GLY A 46 -22.74 10.15 -2.18
CA GLY A 46 -21.73 9.25 -1.64
C GLY A 46 -21.12 8.42 -2.75
N ILE A 47 -19.79 8.26 -2.73
CA ILE A 47 -19.09 7.26 -3.54
C ILE A 47 -18.73 6.12 -2.60
N LEU A 48 -19.27 4.93 -2.88
CA LEU A 48 -18.98 3.70 -2.15
C LEU A 48 -18.13 2.80 -3.05
N SER A 49 -17.32 1.94 -2.45
CA SER A 49 -16.68 0.84 -3.18
C SER A 49 -17.01 -0.50 -2.55
N ALA A 50 -17.24 -1.51 -3.39
CA ALA A 50 -17.49 -2.88 -2.97
C ALA A 50 -16.57 -3.81 -3.76
N SER A 51 -15.79 -4.62 -3.06
CA SER A 51 -14.96 -5.67 -3.67
C SER A 51 -15.77 -6.96 -3.78
N LEU A 52 -15.91 -7.51 -4.98
CA LEU A 52 -16.52 -8.82 -5.22
C LEU A 52 -15.42 -9.85 -5.53
N GLY A 53 -15.29 -10.86 -4.67
CA GLY A 53 -14.25 -11.88 -4.82
C GLY A 53 -12.86 -11.43 -4.34
N GLY A 54 -11.88 -12.31 -4.55
CA GLY A 54 -10.48 -12.11 -4.19
C GLY A 54 -10.15 -12.07 -2.70
N GLN A 55 -8.85 -12.25 -2.41
CA GLN A 55 -8.30 -12.10 -1.08
C GLN A 55 -7.55 -10.76 -1.01
N ARG A 56 -8.14 -9.80 -0.31
CA ARG A 56 -7.54 -8.49 -0.10
C ARG A 56 -6.50 -8.56 1.02
N GLN A 57 -5.28 -8.16 0.70
CA GLN A 57 -4.21 -8.01 1.70
C GLN A 57 -3.93 -6.53 1.95
N ALA A 58 -4.53 -6.00 3.01
CA ALA A 58 -4.19 -4.68 3.54
C ALA A 58 -2.99 -4.79 4.49
N VAL A 59 -2.04 -3.86 4.35
CA VAL A 59 -0.81 -3.81 5.14
C VAL A 59 -0.75 -2.45 5.82
N SER A 60 -0.76 -2.45 7.15
CA SER A 60 -0.57 -1.24 7.96
C SER A 60 0.91 -0.92 8.11
N PHE A 61 1.30 0.35 8.04
CA PHE A 61 2.70 0.72 8.25
C PHE A 61 3.19 0.32 9.65
N SER A 62 2.33 0.44 10.66
CA SER A 62 2.61 0.00 12.03
C SER A 62 2.95 -1.49 12.15
N SER A 63 2.52 -2.34 11.21
CA SER A 63 2.84 -3.77 11.22
C SER A 63 4.21 -4.10 10.60
N LEU A 64 4.89 -3.11 10.01
CA LEU A 64 6.14 -3.30 9.29
C LEU A 64 7.34 -2.96 10.16
N THR A 65 8.43 -3.70 9.94
CA THR A 65 9.74 -3.46 10.55
C THR A 65 10.75 -3.22 9.45
N ASP A 66 11.55 -2.15 9.57
CA ASP A 66 12.62 -1.84 8.62
C ASP A 66 13.81 -2.81 8.79
N SER A 67 14.71 -2.82 7.82
CA SER A 67 15.92 -3.67 7.81
C SER A 67 16.89 -3.39 8.96
N ARG A 68 16.66 -2.33 9.75
CA ARG A 68 17.43 -2.00 10.96
C ARG A 68 16.70 -2.46 12.23
N GLY A 69 15.56 -3.12 12.11
CA GLY A 69 14.75 -3.60 13.23
C GLY A 69 13.81 -2.56 13.84
N ASN A 70 13.63 -1.39 13.20
CA ASN A 70 12.73 -0.36 13.70
C ASN A 70 11.33 -0.57 13.15
N GLN A 71 10.33 -0.53 14.02
CA GLN A 71 8.94 -0.48 13.61
C GLN A 71 8.67 0.83 12.86
N LEU A 72 7.90 0.75 11.76
CA LEU A 72 7.49 1.93 11.02
C LEU A 72 6.42 2.72 11.80
N PRO A 73 6.33 4.05 11.62
CA PRO A 73 5.26 4.83 12.20
C PRO A 73 3.89 4.40 11.69
N ASP A 74 2.87 4.48 12.55
CA ASP A 74 1.47 4.22 12.18
C ASP A 74 0.94 5.16 11.10
N HIS A 75 1.58 6.32 10.94
CA HIS A 75 1.20 7.36 9.99
C HIS A 75 2.44 7.91 9.25
N ILE A 76 2.43 7.83 7.92
CA ILE A 76 3.47 8.34 7.03
C ILE A 76 2.81 9.34 6.08
N LYS A 77 3.28 10.59 6.06
CA LYS A 77 2.70 11.65 5.22
C LYS A 77 3.10 11.48 3.77
N LYS A 78 2.13 11.49 2.84
CA LYS A 78 2.36 11.31 1.40
C LYS A 78 3.33 10.15 1.11
N PRO A 79 2.98 8.92 1.51
CA PRO A 79 3.86 7.78 1.36
C PRO A 79 3.98 7.42 -0.13
N SER A 80 5.18 7.01 -0.53
CA SER A 80 5.44 6.32 -1.78
C SER A 80 6.01 4.96 -1.45
N VAL A 81 5.45 3.90 -2.04
CA VAL A 81 5.87 2.52 -1.83
C VAL A 81 6.31 1.95 -3.16
N VAL A 82 7.54 1.45 -3.22
CA VAL A 82 8.10 0.74 -4.37
C VAL A 82 8.28 -0.71 -4.00
N ILE A 83 7.67 -1.60 -4.78
CA ILE A 83 7.79 -3.05 -4.61
C ILE A 83 9.00 -3.54 -5.42
N ILE A 84 9.86 -4.31 -4.77
CA ILE A 84 11.06 -4.91 -5.36
C ILE A 84 10.89 -6.43 -5.28
N PRO A 85 10.61 -7.11 -6.41
CA PRO A 85 10.46 -8.56 -6.42
C PRO A 85 11.75 -9.28 -6.00
N ARG A 86 11.65 -10.28 -5.13
CA ARG A 86 12.79 -11.17 -4.80
C ARG A 86 12.93 -12.35 -5.74
N ASP A 87 11.86 -12.71 -6.42
CA ASP A 87 11.82 -13.78 -7.40
C ASP A 87 11.10 -13.33 -8.69
N ARG A 88 10.75 -14.28 -9.56
CA ARG A 88 10.03 -13.99 -10.81
C ARG A 88 8.54 -13.68 -10.59
N ARG A 89 8.01 -13.84 -9.37
CA ARG A 89 6.60 -13.63 -9.06
C ARG A 89 6.41 -12.16 -8.70
N GLY A 90 5.47 -11.51 -9.39
CA GLY A 90 5.22 -10.10 -9.22
C GLY A 90 4.23 -9.84 -8.08
N ALA A 91 4.43 -8.72 -7.39
CA ALA A 91 3.37 -8.09 -6.61
C ALA A 91 3.27 -6.62 -6.99
N PHE A 92 2.09 -6.04 -6.79
CA PHE A 92 1.80 -4.65 -7.10
C PHE A 92 0.87 -4.04 -6.07
N LEU A 93 0.86 -2.70 -6.04
CA LEU A 93 -0.08 -1.94 -5.24
C LEU A 93 -1.42 -1.90 -5.97
N LYS A 94 -2.49 -2.29 -5.27
CA LYS A 94 -3.82 -2.38 -5.87
C LYS A 94 -4.57 -1.05 -5.87
N THR A 95 -4.33 -0.21 -4.86
CA THR A 95 -5.07 1.03 -4.65
C THR A 95 -4.12 2.18 -4.33
N ILE A 96 -4.69 3.37 -4.21
CA ILE A 96 -3.97 4.57 -3.79
C ILE A 96 -3.43 4.35 -2.37
N LEU A 97 -2.18 4.75 -2.15
CA LEU A 97 -1.54 4.66 -0.84
C LEU A 97 -2.26 5.57 0.16
N GLY A 98 -2.69 4.99 1.29
CA GLY A 98 -3.17 5.75 2.43
C GLY A 98 -2.02 6.15 3.34
N GLU A 99 -2.24 7.14 4.21
CA GLU A 99 -1.20 7.58 5.16
C GLU A 99 -0.94 6.54 6.28
N THR A 100 -1.83 5.56 6.46
CA THR A 100 -1.73 4.50 7.48
C THR A 100 -1.32 3.14 6.93
N GLY A 101 -1.32 2.98 5.61
CA GLY A 101 -1.04 1.69 4.97
C GLY A 101 -1.46 1.63 3.52
N PHE A 102 -1.45 0.42 2.98
CA PHE A 102 -1.67 0.17 1.56
C PHE A 102 -2.24 -1.23 1.31
N VAL A 103 -2.66 -1.48 0.08
CA VAL A 103 -3.14 -2.80 -0.35
C VAL A 103 -2.19 -3.35 -1.41
N VAL A 104 -1.76 -4.59 -1.22
CA VAL A 104 -0.94 -5.34 -2.18
C VAL A 104 -1.69 -6.52 -2.73
N ALA A 105 -1.34 -6.89 -3.96
CA ALA A 105 -1.81 -8.09 -4.60
C ALA A 105 -0.69 -8.68 -5.47
N LYS A 106 -0.80 -9.98 -5.74
CA LYS A 106 -0.05 -10.69 -6.77
C LYS A 106 -1.00 -11.17 -7.86
N SER A 107 -0.43 -11.56 -9.00
CA SER A 107 -1.18 -12.31 -10.00
C SER A 107 -1.64 -13.65 -9.43
N GLU A 108 -2.80 -14.14 -9.85
CA GLU A 108 -3.29 -15.47 -9.49
C GLU A 108 -2.40 -16.57 -10.11
N ALA A 109 -1.85 -16.31 -11.30
CA ALA A 109 -0.98 -17.24 -12.02
C ALA A 109 0.39 -17.46 -11.35
N ASP A 110 0.81 -16.58 -10.44
CA ASP A 110 2.14 -16.58 -9.83
C ASP A 110 2.28 -17.56 -8.64
N GLY A 111 1.27 -18.39 -8.39
CA GLY A 111 1.29 -19.41 -7.32
C GLY A 111 0.74 -18.91 -5.98
N PRO A 112 1.04 -19.58 -4.84
CA PRO A 112 0.36 -19.32 -3.58
C PRO A 112 0.78 -18.00 -2.91
N SER A 113 2.02 -17.57 -3.11
CA SER A 113 2.55 -16.32 -2.56
C SER A 113 3.75 -15.81 -3.35
N ALA A 114 3.99 -14.50 -3.27
CA ALA A 114 5.17 -13.81 -3.79
C ALA A 114 5.92 -13.14 -2.63
N ALA A 115 7.25 -13.25 -2.61
CA ALA A 115 8.09 -12.57 -1.63
C ALA A 115 8.68 -11.30 -2.25
N VAL A 116 8.51 -10.16 -1.59
CA VAL A 116 8.98 -8.87 -2.08
C VAL A 116 9.64 -8.06 -0.98
N ASP A 117 10.55 -7.18 -1.39
CA ASP A 117 11.01 -6.09 -0.54
C ASP A 117 10.23 -4.82 -0.85
N LEU A 118 10.20 -3.91 0.12
CA LEU A 118 9.59 -2.60 -0.04
C LEU A 118 10.62 -1.51 0.20
N LEU A 119 10.63 -0.51 -0.67
CA LEU A 119 11.20 0.79 -0.38
C LEU A 119 10.04 1.76 -0.12
N ILE A 120 9.94 2.26 1.12
CA ILE A 120 8.90 3.19 1.55
C ILE A 120 9.55 4.55 1.78
N VAL A 121 8.98 5.60 1.18
CA VAL A 121 9.49 6.97 1.26
C VAL A 121 8.38 7.91 1.69
N GLU A 122 8.66 8.73 2.71
CA GLU A 122 7.85 9.89 3.08
C GLU A 122 8.25 11.06 2.16
N THR A 123 7.33 11.49 1.29
CA THR A 123 7.62 12.53 0.27
C THR A 123 7.14 13.93 0.66
N GLY A 124 6.47 14.07 1.81
CA GLY A 124 5.99 15.35 2.32
C GLY A 124 7.07 16.19 2.99
N LEU A 125 7.08 17.49 2.69
CA LEU A 125 7.49 18.56 3.60
C LEU A 125 6.28 18.97 4.44
#